data_AF-W0FX68-F1
#
_entry.id   AF-W0FX68-F1
#
_cell.length_a   1.000
_cell.length_b   1.000
_cell.length_c   1.000
_cell.angle_alpha   90.00
_cell.angle_beta   90.00
_cell.angle_gamma   90.00
#
_symmetry.space_group_name_H-M   'P 1'
#
loop_
_entity.id
_entity.type
_entity.pdbx_description
1 polymer ?
#
loop_
_entity_poly.entity_id
_entity_poly.type
_entity_poly.pdbx_seq_one_letter_code
_entity_poly.pdbx_strand_id
1 'polypeptide(L)'
;MAANAEGLTAMHLLTIDPRHTVTYRPVEYRIPLGLAPYRPSISGAAELAATLVARLGLLGHRVESPRYIEEEPRCDRGEVWDSLGSRAMRVECRVGGRAVAWRYDRFALTLETAWTVEVDGQAQPAGLSPYLRAHERLAALAWIAHRAIQGW
;
A
#
# COMPACT_ATOMS: atom_id res chain seq x y z
N MET A 1 50.01 -18.27 -7.19
CA MET A 1 48.97 -19.08 -6.51
C MET A 1 48.70 -18.50 -5.14
N ALA A 2 47.64 -17.70 -5.00
CA ALA A 2 46.80 -17.61 -3.80
C ALA A 2 45.62 -16.71 -4.18
N ALA A 3 44.42 -17.23 -3.94
CA ALA A 3 43.15 -16.89 -4.57
C ALA A 3 42.70 -15.43 -4.39
N ASN A 4 42.15 -14.90 -5.48
CA ASN A 4 41.15 -13.82 -5.47
C ASN A 4 40.00 -14.20 -4.53
N ALA A 5 39.84 -13.45 -3.44
CA ALA A 5 38.60 -13.43 -2.69
C ALA A 5 37.61 -12.48 -3.40
N GLU A 6 37.14 -12.91 -4.57
CA GLU A 6 35.86 -12.44 -5.11
C GLU A 6 34.73 -13.02 -4.25
N GLY A 7 33.72 -12.22 -3.95
CA GLY A 7 32.43 -12.75 -3.47
C GLY A 7 32.11 -12.52 -2.00
N LEU A 8 32.21 -11.28 -1.53
CA LEU A 8 31.30 -10.78 -0.51
C LEU A 8 30.60 -9.56 -1.11
N THR A 9 29.50 -9.80 -1.82
CA THR A 9 28.49 -8.80 -2.16
C THR A 9 28.03 -8.15 -0.87
N ALA A 10 28.73 -7.07 -0.49
CA ALA A 10 28.28 -6.16 0.53
C ALA A 10 26.88 -5.70 0.11
N MET A 11 25.92 -5.92 1.00
CA MET A 11 24.57 -5.39 0.86
C MET A 11 24.69 -3.86 0.91
N HIS A 12 24.94 -3.23 -0.24
CA HIS A 12 25.08 -1.79 -0.36
C HIS A 12 23.70 -1.16 -0.16
N LEU A 13 23.40 -0.83 1.10
CA LEU A 13 22.34 0.10 1.46
C LEU A 13 22.69 1.46 0.86
N LEU A 14 22.13 1.76 -0.31
CA LEU A 14 22.21 3.09 -0.92
C LEU A 14 21.26 4.02 -0.17
N THR A 15 21.79 4.69 0.84
CA THR A 15 21.11 5.79 1.54
C THR A 15 20.81 6.89 0.53
N ILE A 16 19.54 7.34 0.47
CA ILE A 16 19.21 8.55 -0.30
C ILE A 16 20.02 9.71 0.27
N ASP A 17 20.89 10.31 -0.54
CA ASP A 17 21.58 11.54 -0.17
C ASP A 17 20.51 12.63 0.05
N PRO A 18 20.47 13.29 1.22
CA PRO A 18 19.51 14.35 1.52
C PRO A 18 19.59 15.55 0.56
N ARG A 19 20.65 15.65 -0.27
CA ARG A 19 20.80 16.66 -1.32
C ARG A 19 20.13 16.29 -2.65
N HIS A 20 19.72 15.04 -2.84
CA HIS A 20 19.04 14.61 -4.06
C HIS A 20 17.55 14.96 -4.02
N THR A 21 17.03 15.44 -5.14
CA THR A 21 15.58 15.64 -5.28
C THR A 21 14.93 14.28 -5.56
N VAL A 22 14.05 13.84 -4.66
CA VAL A 22 13.24 12.63 -4.85
C VAL A 22 11.89 13.02 -5.44
N THR A 23 11.57 12.49 -6.61
CA THR A 23 10.25 12.57 -7.24
C THR A 23 9.56 11.21 -7.16
N TYR A 24 8.22 11.21 -7.19
CA TYR A 24 7.43 9.98 -7.10
C TYR A 24 6.69 9.76 -8.41
N ARG A 25 6.93 8.61 -9.03
CA ARG A 25 6.21 8.18 -10.22
C ARG A 25 5.10 7.21 -9.81
N PRO A 26 3.82 7.49 -10.08
CA PRO A 26 2.76 6.52 -9.89
C PRO A 26 2.89 5.42 -10.95
N VAL A 27 2.87 4.16 -10.51
CA VAL A 27 2.77 2.98 -11.37
C VAL A 27 1.49 2.25 -11.04
N GLU A 28 0.58 2.21 -12.01
CA GLU A 28 -0.74 1.60 -11.87
C GLU A 28 -0.71 0.12 -12.25
N TYR A 29 -1.34 -0.69 -11.41
CA TYR A 29 -1.48 -2.13 -11.58
C TYR A 29 -2.95 -2.53 -11.42
N ARG A 30 -3.40 -3.47 -12.25
CA ARG A 30 -4.72 -4.09 -12.08
C ARG A 30 -4.66 -5.10 -10.94
N ILE A 31 -5.71 -5.16 -10.12
CA ILE A 31 -5.80 -6.17 -9.06
C ILE A 31 -6.16 -7.52 -9.70
N PRO A 32 -5.35 -8.57 -9.53
CA PRO A 32 -5.68 -9.90 -10.04
C PRO A 32 -6.94 -10.41 -9.33
N LEU A 33 -7.99 -10.70 -10.10
CA LEU A 33 -9.21 -11.32 -9.58
C LEU A 33 -8.89 -12.75 -9.13
N GLY A 34 -9.35 -13.14 -7.94
CA GLY A 34 -9.15 -14.49 -7.39
C GLY A 34 -8.05 -14.61 -6.31
N LEU A 35 -7.31 -13.55 -6.00
CA LEU A 35 -6.43 -13.49 -4.83
C LEU A 35 -7.23 -13.18 -3.56
N ALA A 36 -7.88 -14.19 -2.96
CA ALA A 36 -8.13 -14.27 -1.51
C ALA A 36 -8.82 -15.61 -1.16
N PRO A 37 -8.27 -16.37 -0.19
CA PRO A 37 -8.63 -16.05 1.18
C PRO A 37 -7.43 -16.00 2.15
N TYR A 38 -7.55 -15.08 3.10
CA TYR A 38 -6.89 -14.98 4.40
C TYR A 38 -5.51 -15.67 4.54
N ARG A 39 -4.45 -14.86 4.55
CA ARG A 39 -3.13 -15.28 5.02
C ARG A 39 -2.73 -14.53 6.29
N PRO A 40 -2.07 -15.19 7.27
CA PRO A 40 -1.59 -14.53 8.49
C PRO A 40 -0.58 -13.40 8.22
N SER A 41 0.12 -13.49 7.08
CA SER A 41 1.05 -12.51 6.55
C SER A 41 0.63 -12.10 5.14
N ILE A 42 0.93 -10.86 4.78
CA ILE A 42 0.75 -10.30 3.44
C ILE A 42 2.15 -10.12 2.88
N SER A 43 2.43 -10.72 1.73
CA SER A 43 3.78 -10.76 1.16
C SER A 43 4.06 -9.65 0.14
N GLY A 44 3.07 -8.81 -0.20
CA GLY A 44 3.28 -7.68 -1.11
C GLY A 44 2.05 -6.79 -1.34
N ALA A 45 2.26 -5.67 -2.05
CA ALA A 45 1.24 -4.65 -2.34
C ALA A 45 0.01 -5.23 -3.07
N ALA A 46 0.23 -6.12 -4.03
CA ALA A 46 -0.84 -6.79 -4.78
C ALA A 46 -1.78 -7.62 -3.88
N GLU A 47 -1.21 -8.41 -2.94
CA GLU A 47 -1.99 -9.23 -2.01
C GLU A 47 -2.74 -8.37 -1.00
N LEU A 48 -2.12 -7.28 -0.53
CA LEU A 48 -2.78 -6.30 0.32
C LEU A 48 -4.01 -5.71 -0.39
N ALA A 49 -3.80 -5.20 -1.60
CA ALA A 49 -4.83 -4.57 -2.40
C ALA A 49 -5.99 -5.53 -2.70
N ALA A 50 -5.68 -6.76 -3.09
CA ALA A 50 -6.68 -7.80 -3.32
C ALA A 50 -7.48 -8.13 -2.05
N THR A 51 -6.82 -8.18 -0.89
CA THR A 51 -7.47 -8.46 0.40
C THR A 51 -8.43 -7.35 0.83
N LEU A 52 -8.06 -6.07 0.65
CA LEU A 52 -8.95 -4.94 0.95
C LEU A 52 -10.21 -4.99 0.09
N VAL A 53 -10.04 -5.18 -1.23
CA VAL A 53 -11.16 -5.29 -2.18
C VAL A 53 -12.05 -6.49 -1.84
N ALA A 54 -11.45 -7.66 -1.57
CA ALA A 54 -12.20 -8.86 -1.21
C ALA A 54 -13.01 -8.68 0.08
N ARG A 55 -12.43 -8.03 1.10
CA ARG A 55 -13.13 -7.75 2.36
C ARG A 55 -14.30 -6.81 2.18
N LEU A 56 -14.17 -5.79 1.33
CA LEU A 56 -15.31 -4.92 1.02
C LEU A 56 -16.43 -5.72 0.31
N GLY A 57 -16.06 -6.66 -0.57
CA GLY A 57 -16.99 -7.62 -1.17
C GLY A 57 -17.70 -8.51 -0.14
N LEU A 58 -16.97 -9.03 0.85
CA LEU A 58 -17.54 -9.82 1.95
C LEU A 58 -18.51 -9.01 2.84
N LEU A 59 -18.37 -7.67 2.86
CA LEU A 59 -19.29 -6.76 3.53
C LEU A 59 -20.55 -6.44 2.69
N GLY A 60 -20.78 -7.17 1.60
CA GLY A 60 -21.98 -7.10 0.77
C GLY A 60 -21.91 -6.13 -0.40
N HIS A 61 -20.73 -5.54 -0.66
CA HIS A 61 -20.56 -4.56 -1.72
C HIS A 61 -20.18 -5.21 -3.05
N ARG A 62 -20.79 -4.75 -4.14
CA ARG A 62 -20.29 -5.05 -5.49
C ARG A 62 -19.12 -4.11 -5.79
N VAL A 63 -17.91 -4.66 -5.88
CA VAL A 63 -16.70 -3.88 -6.17
C VAL A 63 -16.40 -3.88 -7.67
N GLU A 64 -16.12 -2.70 -8.21
CA GLU A 64 -15.89 -2.46 -9.63
C GLU A 64 -14.54 -1.77 -9.86
N SER A 65 -13.91 -2.11 -11.00
CA SER A 65 -12.63 -1.54 -11.46
C SER A 65 -11.52 -1.46 -10.39
N PRO A 66 -11.25 -2.54 -9.63
CA PRO A 66 -10.23 -2.52 -8.58
C PRO A 66 -8.82 -2.40 -9.18
N ARG A 67 -8.04 -1.45 -8.67
CA ARG A 67 -6.64 -1.23 -9.04
C ARG A 67 -5.81 -0.83 -7.83
N TYR A 68 -4.50 -0.98 -7.95
CA TYR A 68 -3.56 -0.43 -6.98
C TYR A 68 -2.45 0.35 -7.68
N ILE A 69 -1.94 1.35 -6.98
CA ILE A 69 -0.91 2.26 -7.46
C ILE A 69 0.22 2.22 -6.46
N GLU A 70 1.42 2.03 -6.98
CA GLU A 70 2.66 2.13 -6.22
C GLU A 70 3.35 3.44 -6.59
N GLU A 71 3.76 4.23 -5.59
CA GLU A 71 4.55 5.44 -5.80
C GLU A 71 6.05 5.11 -5.76
N GLU A 72 6.64 4.90 -6.93
CA GLU A 72 8.07 4.57 -7.08
C GLU A 72 8.94 5.83 -6.91
N PRO A 73 9.93 5.85 -6.01
CA PRO A 73 10.88 6.94 -5.92
C PRO A 73 11.79 6.97 -7.16
N ARG A 74 12.07 8.19 -7.64
CA ARG A 74 13.06 8.49 -8.67
C ARG A 74 13.94 9.63 -8.17
N CYS A 75 15.25 9.55 -8.37
CA CYS A 75 16.14 10.70 -8.16
C CYS A 75 16.63 11.24 -9.50
N ASP A 76 17.07 12.48 -9.48
CA ASP A 76 17.71 13.21 -10.59
C ASP A 76 19.01 12.56 -11.10
N ARG A 77 19.61 11.64 -10.34
CA ARG A 77 20.86 10.95 -10.68
C ARG A 77 20.72 9.48 -11.11
N GLY A 78 19.51 8.95 -11.24
CA GLY A 78 19.28 7.59 -11.74
C GLY A 78 18.51 6.69 -10.77
N GLU A 79 18.70 5.37 -10.88
CA GLU A 79 17.93 4.40 -10.10
C GLU A 79 18.22 4.53 -8.60
N VAL A 80 17.18 4.85 -7.84
CA VAL A 80 17.20 4.75 -6.38
C VAL A 80 16.91 3.31 -6.03
N TRP A 81 17.92 2.60 -5.54
CA TRP A 81 17.69 1.33 -4.84
C TRP A 81 17.16 1.64 -3.44
N ASP A 82 15.84 1.82 -3.36
CA ASP A 82 15.15 1.84 -2.08
C ASP A 82 15.10 0.41 -1.55
N SER A 83 15.91 0.11 -0.54
CA SER A 83 15.96 -1.21 0.10
C SER A 83 14.65 -1.60 0.79
N LEU A 84 13.61 -0.75 0.75
CA LEU A 84 12.38 -0.91 1.52
C LEU A 84 11.08 -0.64 0.71
N GLY A 85 11.11 -0.71 -0.63
CA GLY A 85 9.90 -0.79 -1.48
C GLY A 85 9.16 0.52 -1.77
N SER A 86 8.06 0.48 -2.53
CA SER A 86 7.29 1.67 -2.96
C SER A 86 6.79 2.56 -1.82
N ARG A 87 6.71 3.88 -2.05
CA ARG A 87 6.69 4.92 -1.00
C ARG A 87 5.34 5.50 -0.60
N ALA A 88 4.31 5.22 -1.35
CA ALA A 88 2.95 5.16 -0.85
C ALA A 88 2.22 4.17 -1.73
N MET A 89 1.28 3.44 -1.15
CA MET A 89 0.43 2.52 -1.90
C MET A 89 -0.99 3.05 -1.86
N ARG A 90 -1.64 3.15 -3.02
CA ARG A 90 -3.05 3.50 -3.11
C ARG A 90 -3.83 2.35 -3.71
N VAL A 91 -4.94 1.98 -3.09
CA VAL A 91 -5.87 0.97 -3.61
C VAL A 91 -7.14 1.70 -3.94
N GLU A 92 -7.64 1.59 -5.17
CA GLU A 92 -8.81 2.29 -5.65
C GLU A 92 -9.84 1.31 -6.21
N CYS A 93 -11.12 1.59 -5.98
CA CYS A 93 -12.22 0.87 -6.59
C CYS A 93 -13.49 1.72 -6.61
N ARG A 94 -14.57 1.19 -7.21
CA ARG A 94 -15.92 1.76 -7.11
C ARG A 94 -16.89 0.79 -6.45
N VAL A 95 -17.81 1.33 -5.65
CA VAL A 95 -18.90 0.58 -5.00
C VAL A 95 -20.19 1.37 -5.11
N GLY A 96 -21.20 0.82 -5.79
CA GLY A 96 -22.51 1.47 -5.92
C GLY A 96 -22.42 2.89 -6.52
N GLY A 97 -21.49 3.10 -7.46
CA GLY A 97 -21.21 4.41 -8.05
C GLY A 97 -20.25 5.30 -7.25
N ARG A 98 -19.98 4.99 -5.98
CA ARG A 98 -19.09 5.74 -5.08
C ARG A 98 -17.63 5.39 -5.32
N ALA A 99 -16.75 6.39 -5.28
CA ALA A 99 -15.30 6.18 -5.39
C ALA A 99 -14.73 5.85 -4.00
N VAL A 100 -13.93 4.78 -3.90
CA VAL A 100 -13.31 4.34 -2.65
C VAL A 100 -11.81 4.23 -2.86
N ALA A 101 -11.03 4.82 -1.96
CA ALA A 101 -9.58 4.66 -1.95
C ALA A 101 -9.03 4.41 -0.54
N TRP A 102 -8.00 3.56 -0.47
CA TRP A 102 -7.13 3.44 0.70
C TRP A 102 -5.74 3.92 0.32
N ARG A 103 -5.15 4.81 1.12
CA ARG A 103 -3.77 5.27 0.94
C ARG A 103 -2.94 4.86 2.15
N TYR A 104 -1.82 4.20 1.89
CA TYR A 104 -0.77 3.94 2.86
C TYR A 104 0.39 4.90 2.66
N ASP A 105 0.70 5.69 3.68
CA ASP A 105 1.88 6.53 3.76
C ASP A 105 2.90 5.86 4.68
N ARG A 106 4.00 5.37 4.13
CA ARG A 106 5.06 4.72 4.91
C ARG A 106 5.95 5.72 5.66
N PHE A 107 5.86 7.00 5.34
CA PHE A 107 6.61 8.07 6.02
C PHE A 107 5.84 8.70 7.17
N ALA A 108 4.57 8.32 7.34
CA ALA A 108 3.84 8.68 8.54
C ALA A 108 4.64 8.26 9.78
N LEU A 109 4.77 9.20 10.72
CA LEU A 109 5.54 9.02 11.95
C LEU A 109 4.96 7.90 12.82
N THR A 110 3.66 7.61 12.68
CA THR A 110 2.95 6.60 13.44
C THR A 110 2.07 5.74 12.53
N LEU A 111 1.87 4.47 12.90
CA LEU A 111 0.92 3.59 12.20
C LEU A 111 -0.52 4.12 12.25
N GLU A 112 -0.88 4.88 13.29
CA GLU A 112 -2.19 5.50 13.45
C GLU A 112 -2.52 6.49 12.33
N THR A 113 -1.49 7.17 11.81
CA THR A 113 -1.60 8.17 10.74
C THR A 113 -1.17 7.63 9.37
N ALA A 114 -0.62 6.42 9.33
CA ALA A 114 -0.09 5.82 8.11
C ALA A 114 -1.16 5.41 7.10
N TRP A 115 -2.42 5.31 7.52
CA TRP A 115 -3.52 4.92 6.63
C TRP A 115 -4.58 6.00 6.55
N THR A 116 -5.01 6.28 5.33
CA THR A 116 -6.16 7.15 5.03
C THR A 116 -7.18 6.35 4.25
N VAL A 117 -8.46 6.50 4.60
CA VAL A 117 -9.60 5.98 3.85
C VAL A 117 -10.33 7.16 3.23
N GLU A 118 -10.61 7.08 1.95
CA GLU A 118 -11.30 8.12 1.18
C GLU A 118 -12.52 7.53 0.50
N VAL A 119 -13.67 8.21 0.65
CA VAL A 119 -14.90 7.89 -0.09
C VAL A 119 -15.47 9.17 -0.69
N ASP A 120 -15.68 9.17 -2.01
CA ASP A 120 -16.16 10.34 -2.78
C ASP A 120 -15.38 11.64 -2.51
N GLY A 121 -14.05 11.54 -2.39
CA GLY A 121 -13.17 12.68 -2.10
C GLY A 121 -13.08 13.07 -0.62
N GLN A 122 -13.87 12.45 0.27
CA GLN A 122 -13.79 12.68 1.71
C GLN A 122 -12.78 11.74 2.35
N ALA A 123 -11.57 12.24 2.58
CA ALA A 123 -10.48 11.51 3.20
C ALA A 123 -10.49 11.64 4.73
N GLN A 124 -10.32 10.52 5.44
CA GLN A 124 -10.13 10.48 6.88
C GLN A 124 -8.97 9.56 7.27
N PRO A 125 -8.12 9.96 8.24
CA PRO A 125 -7.15 9.06 8.85
C PRO A 125 -7.86 7.84 9.46
N ALA A 126 -7.30 6.66 9.26
CA ALA A 126 -7.89 5.42 9.75
C ALA A 126 -7.73 5.21 11.26
N GLY A 127 -6.79 5.91 11.91
CA GLY A 127 -6.61 5.87 13.37
C GLY A 127 -6.30 4.47 13.91
N LEU A 128 -5.56 3.65 13.14
CA LEU A 128 -5.35 2.25 13.47
C LEU A 128 -4.36 2.09 14.63
N SER A 129 -4.74 1.31 15.63
CA SER A 129 -3.81 0.92 16.71
C SER A 129 -2.58 0.21 16.15
N PRO A 130 -1.37 0.56 16.62
CA PRO A 130 -0.12 -0.08 16.19
C PRO A 130 -0.04 -1.56 16.60
N TYR A 131 -0.88 -1.99 17.55
CA TYR A 131 -0.90 -3.37 18.05
C TYR A 131 -1.74 -4.33 17.18
N LEU A 132 -2.47 -3.81 16.19
CA LEU A 132 -3.25 -4.64 15.29
C LEU A 132 -2.35 -5.46 14.37
N ARG A 133 -2.62 -6.77 14.30
CA ARG A 133 -1.99 -7.66 13.33
C ARG A 133 -2.39 -7.24 11.91
N ALA A 134 -1.59 -7.62 10.92
CA ALA A 134 -1.81 -7.21 9.52
C ALA A 134 -3.24 -7.48 9.03
N HIS A 135 -3.80 -8.67 9.32
CA HIS A 135 -5.15 -9.01 8.90
C HIS A 135 -6.24 -8.21 9.62
N GLU A 136 -6.04 -7.86 10.90
CA GLU A 136 -6.97 -7.03 11.69
C GLU A 136 -6.96 -5.60 11.16
N ARG A 137 -5.78 -5.08 10.81
CA ARG A 137 -5.64 -3.77 10.14
C ARG A 137 -6.44 -3.73 8.84
N LEU A 138 -6.30 -4.76 7.99
CA LEU A 138 -7.06 -4.80 6.74
C LEU A 138 -8.57 -4.95 6.96
N ALA A 139 -8.99 -5.69 7.99
CA ALA A 139 -10.39 -5.78 8.37
C ALA A 139 -10.95 -4.42 8.82
N ALA A 140 -10.20 -3.70 9.67
CA ALA A 140 -10.57 -2.37 10.13
C ALA A 140 -10.66 -1.37 8.98
N LEU A 141 -9.70 -1.37 8.05
CA LEU A 141 -9.71 -0.50 6.87
C LEU A 141 -10.91 -0.75 5.95
N ALA A 142 -11.26 -2.01 5.71
CA ALA A 142 -12.45 -2.36 4.93
C ALA A 142 -13.74 -1.94 5.66
N TRP A 143 -13.79 -2.10 6.99
CA TRP A 143 -14.92 -1.69 7.81
C TRP A 143 -15.13 -0.17 7.83
N ILE A 144 -14.04 0.60 7.94
CA ILE A 144 -14.09 2.07 7.87
C ILE A 144 -14.64 2.52 6.51
N ALA A 145 -14.15 1.93 5.42
CA ALA A 145 -14.69 2.21 4.08
C ALA A 145 -16.17 1.84 3.96
N HIS A 146 -16.58 0.69 4.49
CA HIS A 146 -17.98 0.26 4.52
C HIS A 146 -18.88 1.28 5.23
N ARG A 147 -18.47 1.78 6.40
CA ARG A 147 -19.20 2.82 7.12
C ARG A 147 -19.27 4.13 6.32
N ALA A 148 -18.15 4.57 5.76
CA ALA A 148 -18.11 5.78 4.95
C ALA A 148 -19.04 5.70 3.72
N ILE A 149 -19.13 4.52 3.08
CA ILE A 149 -20.08 4.23 1.97
C ILE A 149 -21.54 4.32 2.42
N GLN A 150 -21.85 4.08 3.70
CA GLN A 150 -23.20 4.19 4.26
C GLN A 150 -23.55 5.60 4.78
N GLY A 151 -22.56 6.50 4.81
CA GLY A 151 -22.63 7.75 5.56
C GLY A 151 -21.98 7.55 6.93
N TRP A 152 -20.91 8.32 7.17
CA TRP A 152 -20.04 8.24 8.35
C TRP A 152 -20.80 8.05 9.67
#